data_AF-A0A1G6MU74-F1
#
_entry.id   AF-A0A1G6MU74-F1
#
_cell.length_a   1.000
_cell.length_b   1.000
_cell.length_c   1.000
_cell.angle_alpha   90.00
_cell.angle_beta   90.00
_cell.angle_gamma   90.00
#
_symmetry.space_group_name_H-M   'P 1'
#
loop_
_entity.id
_entity.type
_entity.pdbx_description
1 polymer ?
#
loop_
_entity_poly.entity_id
_entity_poly.type
_entity_poly.pdbx_seq_one_letter_code
_entity_poly.pdbx_strand_id
1 'polypeptide(L)' 'MSLAARIGTQAVGIAAETGSARIIEQLDRLDQALVLASSEDGVADFRASLDRIVLQPA' A
#
# COMPACT_ATOMS: atom_id res chain seq x y z
N MET A 1 -6.12 -0.90 -14.16
CA MET A 1 -5.80 -0.36 -12.82
C MET A 1 -6.74 0.81 -12.51
N SER A 2 -7.48 0.74 -11.41
CA SER A 2 -8.41 1.79 -10.98
C SER A 2 -7.68 3.04 -10.51
N LEU A 3 -8.36 4.20 -10.50
CA LEU A 3 -7.79 5.46 -9.97
C LEU A 3 -7.39 5.31 -8.50
N ALA A 4 -8.22 4.61 -7.71
CA ALA A 4 -7.95 4.32 -6.30
C ALA A 4 -6.63 3.54 -6.13
N ALA A 5 -6.41 2.50 -6.94
CA ALA A 5 -5.17 1.74 -6.92
C ALA A 5 -3.95 2.61 -7.26
N ARG A 6 -4.05 3.51 -8.26
CA ARG A 6 -2.94 4.41 -8.65
C ARG A 6 -2.59 5.40 -7.55
N ILE A 7 -3.59 6.02 -6.92
CA ILE A 7 -3.40 6.93 -5.78
C ILE A 7 -2.77 6.18 -4.61
N GLY A 8 -3.26 4.97 -4.35
CA GLY A 8 -2.68 4.09 -3.36
C GLY A 8 -1.19 3.88 -3.60
N THR A 9 -0.79 3.39 -4.78
CA THR A 9 0.62 3.12 -5.10
C THR A 9 1.51 4.35 -4.89
N GLN A 10 1.03 5.55 -5.23
CA GLN A 10 1.77 6.80 -4.99
C GLN A 10 1.92 7.10 -3.50
N ALA A 11 0.88 6.90 -2.70
CA ALA A 11 0.95 7.10 -1.25
C ALA A 11 1.95 6.15 -0.58
N VAL A 12 2.03 4.89 -1.04
CA VAL A 12 3.04 3.94 -0.56
C VAL A 12 4.45 4.37 -0.97
N GLY A 13 4.66 4.88 -2.19
CA GLY A 13 5.96 5.41 -2.63
C GLY A 13 6.46 6.56 -1.76
N ILE A 14 5.58 7.52 -1.45
CA ILE A 14 5.90 8.64 -0.55
C ILE A 14 6.25 8.14 0.85
N ALA A 15 5.51 7.15 1.36
CA ALA A 15 5.81 6.54 2.65
C ALA A 15 7.23 5.95 2.70
N ALA A 16 7.64 5.23 1.66
CA ALA A 16 8.97 4.65 1.55
C ALA A 16 10.06 5.73 1.58
N GLU A 17 9.90 6.80 0.79
CA GLU A 17 10.87 7.91 0.72
C GLU A 17 11.05 8.64 2.05
N THR A 18 10.02 8.67 2.90
CA THR A 18 10.10 9.34 4.20
C THR A 18 10.78 8.51 5.29
N GLY A 19 10.90 7.19 5.15
CA GLY A 19 11.44 6.29 6.18
C GLY A 19 10.68 6.31 7.53
N SER A 20 9.46 6.84 7.55
CA SER A 20 8.72 7.07 8.80
C SER A 20 8.08 5.79 9.31
N ALA A 21 8.52 5.31 10.48
CA ALA A 21 7.94 4.13 11.14
C ALA A 21 6.42 4.25 11.36
N ARG A 22 5.93 5.46 11.64
CA ARG A 22 4.49 5.72 11.79
C ARG A 22 3.74 5.48 10.49
N ILE A 23 4.31 5.84 9.34
CA ILE A 23 3.64 5.67 8.05
C ILE A 23 3.65 4.18 7.67
N ILE A 24 4.74 3.46 7.93
CA ILE A 24 4.81 2.01 7.76
C ILE A 24 3.70 1.30 8.57
N GLU A 25 3.48 1.72 9.82
CA GLU A 25 2.41 1.15 10.65
C GLU A 25 1.00 1.43 10.10
N GLN A 26 0.76 2.64 9.55
CA GLN A 26 -0.53 2.94 8.92
C GLN A 26 -0.74 2.17 7.61
N LEU A 27 0.33 1.90 6.88
CA LEU A 27 0.32 1.07 5.67
C LEU A 27 -0.05 -0.39 5.98
N ASP A 28 0.48 -0.96 7.06
CA ASP A 28 0.09 -2.30 7.51
C ASP A 28 -1.40 -2.39 7.89
N ARG A 29 -1.91 -1.37 8.61
CA ARG A 29 -3.35 -1.27 8.93
C ARG A 29 -4.23 -1.15 7.68
N LEU A 30 -3.74 -0.46 6.65
CA LEU A 30 -4.43 -0.36 5.37
C LEU A 30 -4.46 -1.71 4.64
N ASP A 31 -3.37 -2.49 4.65
CA ASP A 31 -3.35 -3.84 4.08
C ASP A 31 -4.39 -4.75 4.73
N GLN A 32 -4.47 -4.70 6.06
CA GLN A 32 -5.46 -5.46 6.84
C GLN A 32 -6.89 -5.06 6.49
N ALA A 33 -7.17 -3.77 6.32
CA ALA A 33 -8.49 -3.28 5.93
C ALA A 33 -8.88 -3.74 4.52
N LEU A 34 -7.92 -3.85 3.61
CA LEU A 34 -8.15 -4.28 2.23
C LEU A 34 -8.41 -5.78 2.07
N VAL A 35 -8.19 -6.59 3.12
CA VAL A 35 -8.60 -8.01 3.12
C VAL A 35 -10.11 -8.15 2.84
N LEU A 36 -10.92 -7.23 3.35
CA LEU A 36 -12.38 -7.25 3.15
C LEU A 36 -12.81 -6.76 1.75
N ALA A 37 -11.93 -6.06 1.05
CA ALA A 37 -12.15 -5.54 -0.30
C ALA A 37 -11.38 -6.34 -1.35
N SER A 38 -10.99 -7.59 -1.07
CA SER A 38 -10.10 -8.37 -1.93
C SER A 38 -10.64 -8.59 -3.35
N SER A 39 -11.96 -8.52 -3.53
CA SER A 39 -12.65 -8.64 -4.82
C SER A 39 -12.81 -7.32 -5.58
N GLU A 40 -12.41 -6.19 -5.01
CA GLU A 40 -12.47 -4.90 -5.69
C GLU A 40 -11.35 -4.71 -6.72
N ASP A 41 -11.71 -4.10 -7.84
CA ASP A 41 -10.81 -3.88 -8.97
C ASP A 41 -9.59 -3.03 -8.57
N GLY A 42 -8.41 -3.64 -8.72
CA GLY A 42 -7.11 -3.01 -8.46
C GLY A 42 -6.58 -3.18 -7.03
N VAL A 43 -7.31 -3.88 -6.14
CA VAL A 43 -6.81 -4.20 -4.79
C VAL A 43 -5.60 -5.14 -4.84
N ALA A 44 -5.60 -6.13 -5.74
CA ALA A 44 -4.45 -7.03 -5.91
C ALA A 44 -3.17 -6.29 -6.35
N ASP A 45 -3.27 -5.41 -7.36
CA ASP A 45 -2.15 -4.60 -7.85
C ASP A 45 -1.62 -3.64 -6.77
N PHE A 46 -2.53 -3.06 -5.98
CA PHE A 46 -2.17 -2.20 -4.86
C PHE A 46 -1.43 -2.96 -3.76
N ARG A 47 -1.92 -4.14 -3.34
CA ARG A 47 -1.27 -4.97 -2.32
C ARG A 47 0.12 -5.44 -2.75
N ALA A 48 0.29 -5.83 -4.01
CA ALA A 48 1.60 -6.18 -4.54
C ALA A 48 2.61 -5.01 -4.48
N SER A 49 2.14 -3.78 -4.64
CA SER A 49 2.97 -2.58 -4.48
C SER A 49 3.33 -2.31 -3.02
N LEU A 50 2.37 -2.56 -2.12
CA LEU A 50 2.52 -2.42 -0.67
C LEU A 50 3.54 -3.40 -0.09
N ASP A 51 3.44 -4.68 -0.47
CA ASP A 51 4.36 -5.75 -0.04
C ASP A 51 5.82 -5.43 -0.37
N ARG A 52 6.07 -4.89 -1.57
CA ARG A 52 7.44 -4.52 -1.99
C ARG A 52 8.08 -3.49 -1.05
N ILE A 53 7.29 -2.57 -0.50
CA ILE A 53 7.79 -1.49 0.36
C ILE A 53 7.95 -1.97 1.81
N VAL A 54 7.07 -2.84 2.29
CA VAL A 54 7.21 -3.47 3.62
C VAL A 54 8.43 -4.40 3.66
N LEU A 55 8.67 -5.18 2.59
CA LEU A 55 9.77 -6.14 2.53
C LEU A 55 11.14 -5.51 2.21
N GLN A 56 11.16 -4.36 1.55
CA GLN A 56 12.39 -3.62 1.22
C GLN A 56 12.22 -2.12 1.50
N PRO A 57 12.18 -1.71 2.78
CA PRO A 57 12.27 -0.30 3.13
C PRO A 57 13.65 0.22 2.66
N ALA A 58 13.64 1.34 1.92
CA ALA A 58 14.84 1.97 1.37
C ALA A 58 15.79 2.48 2.47
#